data_AF-A0A9W8JEY8-F1
#
_entry.id   AF-A0A9W8JEY8-F1
#
_cell.length_a   1.000
_cell.length_b   1.000
_cell.length_c   1.000
_cell.angle_alpha   90.00
_cell.angle_beta   90.00
_cell.angle_gamma   90.00
#
_symmetry.space_group_name_H-M   'P 1'
#
loop_
_entity.id
_entity.type
_entity.pdbx_description
1 polymer ?
#
loop_
_entity_poly.entity_id
_entity_poly.type
_entity_poly.pdbx_seq_one_letter_code
_entity_poly.pdbx_strand_id
1 'polypeptide(L)'
;MPVVTAESRGLSQQLENEREARNVERTQFSKDRSDEQQGFEAEKRTLGNRIVGLEQGLEAKEKARRRLEEDIAIVRREKDEISHVGASLQQQLISAKEAMKELQESADARVNSLQNDIDTMRDDRERQIASRDNQINVLNARLDEARNAPVQVTFNVRAETVCGENIFITGSIDQLKRWSPKNAVALSPRNYPIWTVTLSIPARTRFEYKYIRKFNGELKRWESDPNCSYSSPASGIATINDIWR
;
A
#
# COMPACT_ATOMS: atom_id res chain seq x y z
N MET A 1 85.39 13.21 141.45
CA MET A 1 86.03 13.65 140.19
C MET A 1 86.22 12.41 139.31
N PRO A 2 85.82 12.39 138.04
CA PRO A 2 85.73 13.53 137.13
C PRO A 2 84.32 13.82 136.57
N VAL A 3 84.22 15.04 136.08
CA VAL A 3 83.10 15.73 135.42
C VAL A 3 83.18 15.44 133.93
N VAL A 4 82.08 14.99 133.31
CA VAL A 4 81.88 15.04 131.85
C VAL A 4 80.86 16.15 131.59
N THR A 5 81.40 17.24 131.04
CA THR A 5 80.77 18.53 130.75
C THR A 5 79.91 18.50 129.49
N ALA A 6 79.03 19.49 129.38
CA ALA A 6 77.98 19.72 128.37
C ALA A 6 78.39 19.62 126.88
N GLU A 7 79.68 19.56 126.55
CA GLU A 7 80.19 19.46 125.16
C GLU A 7 79.85 18.12 124.49
N SER A 8 79.79 17.03 125.25
CA SER A 8 79.42 15.70 124.71
C SER A 8 77.93 15.62 124.30
N ARG A 9 77.05 16.43 124.92
CA ARG A 9 75.63 16.54 124.51
C ARG A 9 75.45 17.39 123.25
N GLY A 10 76.22 18.47 123.09
CA GLY A 10 76.15 19.34 121.91
C GLY A 10 76.64 18.66 120.63
N LEU A 11 77.78 17.96 120.70
CA LEU A 11 78.30 17.17 119.58
C LEU A 11 77.38 16.01 119.19
N SER A 12 76.73 15.36 120.17
CA SER A 12 75.76 14.30 119.89
C SER A 12 74.51 14.85 119.20
N GLN A 13 73.99 16.01 119.62
CA GLN A 13 72.84 16.65 118.97
C GLN A 13 73.18 17.14 117.54
N GLN A 14 74.40 17.62 117.32
CA GLN A 14 74.86 18.10 116.01
C GLN A 14 75.10 16.94 115.04
N LEU A 15 75.67 15.82 115.51
CA LEU A 15 75.75 14.56 114.77
C LEU A 15 74.37 13.96 114.47
N GLU A 16 73.41 14.08 115.39
CA GLU A 16 72.03 13.63 115.17
C GLU A 16 71.33 14.49 114.10
N ASN A 17 71.44 15.82 114.19
CA ASN A 17 70.88 16.74 113.18
C ASN A 17 71.52 16.54 111.79
N GLU A 18 72.82 16.27 111.73
CA GLU A 18 73.54 16.03 110.47
C GLU A 18 73.26 14.61 109.90
N ARG A 19 72.99 13.64 110.77
CA ARG A 19 72.47 12.32 110.37
C ARG A 19 71.04 12.43 109.86
N GLU A 20 70.20 13.23 110.52
CA GLU A 20 68.84 13.53 110.06
C GLU A 20 68.87 14.26 108.73
N ALA A 21 69.69 15.30 108.55
CA ALA A 21 69.85 16.01 107.28
C ALA A 21 70.33 15.09 106.15
N ARG A 22 71.33 14.23 106.42
CA ARG A 22 71.80 13.23 105.44
C ARG A 22 70.78 12.12 105.16
N ASN A 23 69.97 11.74 106.16
CA ASN A 23 68.86 10.83 105.94
C ASN A 23 67.79 11.49 105.08
N VAL A 24 67.46 12.76 105.33
CA VAL A 24 66.51 13.54 104.54
C VAL A 24 67.00 13.65 103.09
N GLU A 25 68.26 14.02 102.85
CA GLU A 25 68.85 14.06 101.50
C GLU A 25 68.86 12.69 100.81
N ARG A 26 69.23 11.61 101.51
CA ARG A 26 69.17 10.25 100.96
C ARG A 26 67.74 9.83 100.62
N THR A 27 66.78 10.14 101.48
CA THR A 27 65.37 9.84 101.23
C THR A 27 64.82 10.69 100.09
N GLN A 28 65.25 11.94 99.97
CA GLN A 28 64.84 12.84 98.88
C GLN A 28 65.43 12.38 97.55
N PHE A 29 66.73 12.09 97.48
CA PHE A 29 67.37 11.55 96.27
C PHE A 29 66.78 10.20 95.84
N SER A 30 66.50 9.32 96.80
CA SER A 30 65.82 8.04 96.53
C SER A 30 64.39 8.26 96.00
N LYS A 31 63.71 9.31 96.49
CA LYS A 31 62.37 9.67 96.07
C LYS A 31 62.37 10.31 94.67
N ASP A 32 63.24 11.29 94.42
CA ASP A 32 63.38 11.94 93.11
C ASP A 32 63.75 10.91 92.02
N ARG A 33 64.66 9.99 92.33
CA ARG A 33 65.02 8.88 91.42
C ARG A 33 63.86 7.90 91.20
N SER A 34 63.06 7.63 92.22
CA SER A 34 61.85 6.81 92.09
C SER A 34 60.78 7.52 91.26
N ASP A 35 60.61 8.83 91.43
CA ASP A 35 59.64 9.65 90.71
C ASP A 35 60.05 9.80 89.23
N GLU A 36 61.34 9.96 88.93
CA GLU A 36 61.87 9.89 87.55
C GLU A 36 61.64 8.52 86.91
N GLN A 37 61.90 7.42 87.64
CA GLN A 37 61.63 6.07 87.15
C GLN A 37 60.14 5.83 86.91
N GLN A 38 59.27 6.32 87.80
CA GLN A 38 57.83 6.26 87.63
C GLN A 38 57.36 7.11 86.46
N GLY A 39 57.94 8.29 86.25
CA GLY A 39 57.69 9.17 85.10
C GLY A 39 58.06 8.52 83.78
N PHE A 40 59.24 7.91 83.69
CA PHE A 40 59.67 7.16 82.51
C PHE A 40 58.78 5.95 82.24
N GLU A 41 58.41 5.18 83.27
CA GLU A 41 57.48 4.05 83.12
C GLU A 41 56.06 4.52 82.73
N ALA A 42 55.61 5.69 83.19
CA ALA A 42 54.34 6.28 82.78
C ALA A 42 54.35 6.74 81.31
N GLU A 43 55.45 7.36 80.86
CA GLU A 43 55.64 7.75 79.45
C GLU A 43 55.75 6.52 78.56
N LYS A 44 56.51 5.50 78.97
CA LYS A 44 56.62 4.21 78.27
C LYS A 44 55.27 3.51 78.14
N ARG A 45 54.43 3.51 79.19
CA ARG A 45 53.04 3.02 79.11
C ARG A 45 52.21 3.84 78.13
N THR A 46 52.36 5.16 78.15
CA THR A 46 51.64 6.07 77.25
C THR A 46 52.02 5.83 75.79
N LEU A 47 53.33 5.69 75.50
CA LEU A 47 53.84 5.35 74.18
C LEU A 47 53.41 3.95 73.75
N GLY A 48 53.45 2.96 74.65
CA GLY A 48 52.94 1.61 74.40
C GLY A 48 51.47 1.61 73.99
N ASN A 49 50.63 2.35 74.73
CA ASN A 49 49.21 2.50 74.38
C ASN A 49 49.02 3.19 73.02
N ARG A 50 49.84 4.20 72.69
CA ARG A 50 49.83 4.87 71.37
C ARG A 50 50.24 3.91 70.25
N ILE A 51 51.25 3.07 70.46
CA ILE A 51 51.70 2.07 69.48
C ILE A 51 50.57 1.08 69.19
N VAL A 52 49.94 0.51 70.23
CA VAL A 52 48.80 -0.41 70.05
C VAL A 52 47.65 0.27 69.29
N GLY A 53 47.34 1.52 69.61
CA GLY A 53 46.31 2.28 68.89
C GLY A 53 46.66 2.53 67.41
N LEU A 54 47.94 2.78 67.09
CA LEU A 54 48.42 2.93 65.72
C LEU A 54 48.37 1.58 64.96
N GLU A 55 48.74 0.47 65.59
CA GLU A 55 48.67 -0.87 65.01
C GLU A 55 47.24 -1.26 64.67
N GLN A 56 46.30 -1.07 65.60
CA GLN A 56 44.87 -1.31 65.35
C GLN A 56 44.32 -0.40 64.25
N GLY A 57 44.74 0.87 64.23
CA GLY A 57 44.36 1.81 63.18
C GLY A 57 44.92 1.43 61.80
N LEU A 58 46.14 0.91 61.74
CA LEU A 58 46.76 0.41 60.51
C LEU A 58 46.05 -0.84 60.00
N GLU A 59 45.77 -1.81 60.89
CA GLU A 59 45.06 -3.04 60.54
C GLU A 59 43.64 -2.75 60.01
N ALA A 60 42.93 -1.82 60.65
CA ALA A 60 41.63 -1.34 60.17
C ALA A 60 41.72 -0.72 58.76
N LYS A 61 42.75 0.08 58.49
CA LYS A 61 42.99 0.67 57.17
C LYS A 61 43.37 -0.37 56.13
N GLU A 62 44.19 -1.36 56.47
CA GLU A 62 44.54 -2.44 55.54
C GLU A 62 43.32 -3.29 55.18
N LYS A 63 42.46 -3.59 56.16
CA LYS A 63 41.20 -4.29 55.93
C LYS A 63 40.28 -3.46 55.03
N ALA A 64 40.18 -2.15 55.25
CA ALA A 64 39.42 -1.26 54.37
C ALA A 64 40.01 -1.20 52.95
N ARG A 65 41.34 -1.21 52.82
CA ARG A 65 42.04 -1.23 51.52
C ARG A 65 41.72 -2.51 50.75
N ARG A 66 41.77 -3.69 51.40
CA ARG A 66 41.42 -4.97 50.75
C ARG A 66 39.98 -4.99 50.26
N ARG A 67 39.03 -4.46 51.05
CA ARG A 67 37.62 -4.32 50.62
C ARG A 67 37.49 -3.43 49.38
N LEU A 68 38.17 -2.28 49.37
CA LEU A 68 38.18 -1.39 48.20
C LEU A 68 38.81 -2.05 46.96
N GLU A 69 39.86 -2.84 47.14
CA GLU A 69 40.49 -3.61 46.05
C GLU A 69 39.51 -4.64 45.46
N GLU A 70 38.71 -5.32 46.29
CA GLU A 70 37.64 -6.22 45.86
C GLU A 70 36.53 -5.49 45.09
N ASP A 71 36.02 -4.37 45.64
CA ASP A 71 34.98 -3.56 45.00
C ASP A 71 35.44 -3.03 43.63
N ILE A 72 36.69 -2.57 43.53
CA ILE A 72 37.28 -2.12 42.25
C ILE A 72 37.35 -3.26 41.24
N ALA A 73 37.68 -4.48 41.67
CA ALA A 73 37.73 -5.63 40.78
C ALA A 73 36.34 -5.99 40.23
N ILE A 74 35.29 -5.90 41.06
CA ILE A 74 33.90 -6.10 40.64
C ILE A 74 33.50 -5.04 39.61
N VAL A 75 33.72 -3.76 39.92
CA VAL A 75 33.36 -2.65 39.03
C VAL A 75 34.08 -2.75 37.68
N ARG A 76 35.34 -3.21 37.65
CA ARG A 76 36.06 -3.46 36.39
C ARG A 76 35.39 -4.55 35.57
N ARG A 77 35.01 -5.67 36.20
CA ARG A 77 34.33 -6.77 35.51
C ARG A 77 32.97 -6.33 34.95
N GLU A 78 32.16 -5.64 35.74
CA GLU A 78 30.88 -5.09 35.29
C GLU A 78 31.04 -4.09 34.14
N LYS A 79 32.09 -3.25 34.20
CA LYS A 79 32.40 -2.32 33.10
C LYS A 79 32.71 -3.07 31.80
N ASP A 80 33.49 -4.14 31.87
CA ASP A 80 33.84 -4.95 30.69
C ASP A 80 32.60 -5.65 30.12
N GLU A 81 31.72 -6.17 30.98
CA GLU A 81 30.42 -6.74 30.59
C GLU A 81 29.51 -5.71 29.91
N ILE A 82 29.39 -4.51 30.47
CA ILE A 82 28.62 -3.40 29.87
C ILE A 82 29.23 -3.02 28.51
N SER A 83 30.56 -2.97 28.40
CA SER A 83 31.23 -2.69 27.12
C SER A 83 30.92 -3.77 26.07
N HIS A 84 30.91 -5.04 26.48
CA HIS A 84 30.59 -6.15 25.59
C HIS A 84 29.12 -6.10 25.13
N VAL A 85 28.19 -5.87 26.06
CA VAL A 85 26.76 -5.69 25.74
C VAL A 85 26.56 -4.49 24.81
N GLY A 86 27.25 -3.37 25.07
CA GLY A 86 27.20 -2.19 24.21
C GLY A 86 27.64 -2.49 22.77
N ALA A 87 28.75 -3.22 22.60
CA ALA A 87 29.22 -3.65 21.28
C ALA A 87 28.22 -4.60 20.59
N SER A 88 27.64 -5.54 21.34
CA SER A 88 26.62 -6.47 20.81
C SER A 88 25.38 -5.72 20.32
N LEU A 89 24.86 -4.76 21.10
CA LEU A 89 23.71 -3.94 20.71
C LEU A 89 24.01 -3.07 19.49
N GLN A 90 25.22 -2.52 19.37
CA GLN A 90 25.62 -1.77 18.17
C GLN A 90 25.63 -2.65 16.92
N GLN A 91 26.13 -3.89 17.03
CA GLN A 91 26.11 -4.83 15.92
C GLN A 91 24.68 -5.19 15.53
N GLN A 92 23.81 -5.46 16.51
CA GLN A 92 22.39 -5.73 16.26
C GLN A 92 21.70 -4.54 15.57
N LEU A 93 22.01 -3.30 15.97
CA LEU A 93 21.48 -2.09 15.34
C LEU A 93 21.92 -1.97 13.88
N ILE A 94 23.18 -2.29 13.56
CA ILE A 94 23.70 -2.26 12.19
C ILE A 94 22.97 -3.30 11.33
N SER A 95 22.93 -4.56 11.79
CA SER A 95 22.26 -5.63 11.06
C SER A 95 20.77 -5.36 10.87
N ALA A 96 20.10 -4.78 11.87
CA ALA A 96 18.68 -4.39 11.74
C ALA A 96 18.49 -3.28 10.69
N LYS A 97 19.39 -2.29 10.62
CA LYS A 97 19.32 -1.23 9.60
C LYS A 97 19.53 -1.78 8.19
N GLU A 98 20.46 -2.71 8.02
CA GLU A 98 20.70 -3.36 6.74
C GLU A 98 19.47 -4.18 6.30
N ALA A 99 18.90 -4.99 7.20
CA ALA A 99 17.68 -5.75 6.92
C ALA A 99 16.49 -4.84 6.55
N MET A 100 16.33 -3.69 7.24
CA MET A 100 15.29 -2.72 6.88
C MET A 100 15.52 -2.09 5.50
N LYS A 101 16.77 -1.85 5.13
CA LYS A 101 17.12 -1.33 3.80
C LYS A 101 16.79 -2.34 2.70
N GLU A 102 17.12 -3.62 2.89
CA GLU A 102 16.76 -4.69 1.94
C GLU A 102 15.25 -4.85 1.79
N LEU A 103 14.51 -4.77 2.90
CA LEU A 103 13.04 -4.80 2.88
C LEU A 103 12.45 -3.61 2.10
N GLN A 104 13.04 -2.42 2.26
CA GLN A 104 12.63 -1.23 1.53
C GLN A 104 12.89 -1.38 0.03
N GLU A 105 14.08 -1.80 -0.38
CA GLU A 105 14.43 -2.02 -1.79
C GLU A 105 13.54 -3.11 -2.43
N SER A 106 13.24 -4.18 -1.68
CA SER A 106 12.29 -5.21 -2.11
C SER A 106 10.85 -4.68 -2.24
N ALA A 107 10.42 -3.77 -1.37
CA ALA A 107 9.12 -3.12 -1.49
C ALA A 107 9.05 -2.23 -2.74
N ASP A 108 10.08 -1.42 -2.98
CA ASP A 108 10.14 -0.52 -4.15
C ASP A 108 10.16 -1.32 -5.46
N ALA A 109 10.90 -2.44 -5.51
CA ALA A 109 10.89 -3.33 -6.66
C ALA A 109 9.50 -3.94 -6.95
N ARG A 110 8.76 -4.34 -5.91
CA ARG A 110 7.39 -4.84 -6.04
C ARG A 110 6.43 -3.77 -6.54
N VAL A 111 6.54 -2.54 -6.03
CA VAL A 111 5.73 -1.40 -6.50
C VAL A 111 5.98 -1.14 -7.98
N ASN A 112 7.24 -1.12 -8.42
CA ASN A 112 7.57 -0.92 -9.83
C ASN A 112 7.05 -2.04 -10.73
N SER A 113 7.12 -3.31 -10.27
CA SER A 113 6.54 -4.45 -11.00
C SER A 113 5.03 -4.31 -11.15
N LEU A 114 4.32 -3.99 -10.06
CA LEU A 114 2.88 -3.80 -10.08
C LEU A 114 2.46 -2.63 -10.98
N GLN A 115 3.26 -1.56 -11.01
CA GLN A 115 3.00 -0.43 -11.90
C GLN A 115 3.09 -0.85 -13.37
N ASN A 116 4.10 -1.63 -13.75
CA ASN A 116 4.24 -2.15 -15.12
C ASN A 116 3.07 -3.07 -15.50
N ASP A 117 2.61 -3.92 -14.58
CA ASP A 117 1.46 -4.80 -14.81
C ASP A 117 0.18 -3.96 -15.03
N ILE A 118 -0.01 -2.90 -14.23
CA ILE A 118 -1.16 -1.98 -14.38
C ILE A 118 -1.13 -1.30 -15.75
N ASP A 119 0.02 -0.80 -16.19
CA ASP A 119 0.15 -0.12 -17.47
C ASP A 119 -0.12 -1.10 -18.64
N THR A 120 0.40 -2.33 -18.54
CA THR A 120 0.14 -3.38 -19.53
C THR A 120 -1.35 -3.73 -19.60
N MET A 121 -2.01 -3.91 -18.45
CA MET A 121 -3.45 -4.18 -18.38
C MET A 121 -4.29 -3.04 -18.95
N ARG A 122 -3.86 -1.79 -18.73
CA ARG A 122 -4.52 -0.61 -19.28
C ARG A 122 -4.43 -0.60 -20.80
N ASP A 123 -3.25 -0.81 -21.37
CA ASP A 123 -3.03 -0.83 -22.81
C ASP A 123 -3.82 -1.96 -23.49
N ASP A 124 -3.88 -3.14 -22.88
CA ASP A 124 -4.69 -4.25 -23.37
C ASP A 124 -6.19 -3.92 -23.34
N ARG A 125 -6.66 -3.26 -22.29
CA ARG A 125 -8.06 -2.82 -22.20
C ARG A 125 -8.39 -1.79 -23.28
N GLU A 126 -7.52 -0.82 -23.53
CA GLU A 126 -7.69 0.19 -24.57
C GLU A 126 -7.75 -0.45 -25.96
N ARG A 127 -6.88 -1.44 -26.25
CA ARG A 127 -6.93 -2.24 -27.49
C ARG A 127 -8.26 -3.00 -27.65
N GLN A 128 -8.77 -3.59 -26.57
CA GLN A 128 -10.06 -4.28 -26.62
C GLN A 128 -11.24 -3.32 -26.86
N ILE A 129 -11.22 -2.13 -26.27
CA ILE A 129 -12.25 -1.11 -26.49
C ILE A 129 -12.27 -0.70 -27.97
N ALA A 130 -11.12 -0.36 -28.54
CA ALA A 130 -11.03 0.02 -29.96
C ALA A 130 -11.53 -1.09 -30.89
N SER A 131 -11.22 -2.36 -30.58
CA SER A 131 -11.74 -3.51 -31.33
C SER A 131 -13.26 -3.63 -31.23
N ARG A 132 -13.84 -3.45 -30.02
CA ARG A 132 -15.29 -3.47 -29.81
C ARG A 132 -15.99 -2.33 -30.53
N ASP A 133 -15.43 -1.12 -30.51
CA ASP A 133 -16.00 0.05 -31.21
C ASP A 133 -16.04 -0.19 -32.72
N ASN A 134 -14.97 -0.74 -33.30
CA ASN A 134 -14.95 -1.14 -34.70
C ASN A 134 -16.02 -2.19 -35.02
N GLN A 135 -16.20 -3.19 -34.14
CA GLN A 135 -17.23 -4.21 -34.31
C GLN A 135 -18.65 -3.61 -34.24
N ILE A 136 -18.90 -2.70 -33.31
CA ILE A 136 -20.18 -1.99 -33.17
C ILE A 136 -20.47 -1.20 -34.45
N ASN A 137 -19.48 -0.47 -34.98
CA ASN A 137 -19.65 0.30 -36.21
C ASN A 137 -20.01 -0.58 -37.41
N VAL A 138 -19.34 -1.73 -37.55
CA VAL A 138 -19.65 -2.72 -38.60
C VAL A 138 -21.06 -3.28 -38.42
N LEU A 139 -21.47 -3.60 -37.19
CA LEU A 139 -22.80 -4.13 -36.91
C LEU A 139 -23.90 -3.11 -37.18
N ASN A 140 -23.68 -1.84 -36.84
CA ASN A 140 -24.63 -0.76 -37.12
C ASN A 140 -24.81 -0.55 -38.63
N ALA A 141 -23.73 -0.53 -39.41
CA ALA A 141 -23.81 -0.42 -40.87
C ALA A 141 -24.61 -1.58 -41.49
N ARG A 142 -24.33 -2.82 -41.06
CA ARG A 142 -25.09 -4.01 -41.50
C ARG A 142 -26.56 -3.95 -41.12
N LEU A 143 -26.87 -3.43 -39.94
CA LEU A 143 -28.24 -3.28 -39.47
C LEU A 143 -29.00 -2.26 -40.31
N ASP A 144 -28.37 -1.16 -40.68
CA ASP A 144 -28.97 -0.12 -41.53
C ASP A 144 -29.20 -0.62 -42.96
N GLU A 145 -28.27 -1.41 -43.51
CA GLU A 145 -28.46 -2.09 -44.80
C GLU A 145 -29.64 -3.08 -44.73
N ALA A 146 -29.71 -3.90 -43.69
CA ALA A 146 -30.78 -4.89 -43.54
C ALA A 146 -32.16 -4.26 -43.34
N ARG A 147 -32.25 -3.15 -42.59
CA ARG A 147 -33.50 -2.43 -42.34
C ARG A 147 -34.08 -1.77 -43.60
N ASN A 148 -33.21 -1.36 -44.52
CA ASN A 148 -33.58 -0.66 -45.74
C ASN A 148 -33.53 -1.53 -46.99
N ALA A 149 -33.25 -2.83 -46.84
CA ALA A 149 -33.24 -3.78 -47.95
C ALA A 149 -34.60 -3.82 -48.65
N PRO A 150 -34.66 -3.76 -49.99
CA PRO A 150 -35.92 -3.83 -50.71
C PRO A 150 -36.55 -5.23 -50.60
N VAL A 151 -37.88 -5.26 -50.67
CA VAL A 151 -38.70 -6.48 -50.62
C VAL A 151 -39.28 -6.79 -51.98
N GLN A 152 -39.45 -8.06 -52.29
CA GLN A 152 -40.08 -8.47 -53.54
C GLN A 152 -41.59 -8.42 -53.40
N VAL A 153 -42.26 -7.62 -54.23
CA VAL A 153 -43.72 -7.53 -54.28
C VAL A 153 -44.20 -8.04 -55.62
N THR A 154 -44.93 -9.15 -55.59
CA THR A 154 -45.59 -9.72 -56.76
C THR A 154 -46.98 -9.14 -56.90
N PHE A 155 -47.24 -8.48 -58.01
CA PHE A 155 -48.54 -7.95 -58.40
C PHE A 155 -49.18 -8.93 -59.37
N ASN A 156 -50.36 -9.43 -59.01
CA ASN A 156 -51.21 -10.24 -59.86
C ASN A 156 -52.49 -9.46 -60.12
N VAL A 157 -52.85 -9.27 -61.39
CA VAL A 157 -54.16 -8.71 -61.74
C VAL A 157 -54.88 -9.63 -62.70
N ARG A 158 -56.12 -9.98 -62.37
CA ARG A 158 -57.01 -10.67 -63.31
C ARG A 158 -57.61 -9.65 -64.28
N ALA A 159 -57.27 -9.76 -65.56
CA ALA A 159 -57.74 -8.86 -66.60
C ALA A 159 -57.84 -9.61 -67.94
N GLU A 160 -59.05 -9.67 -68.50
CA GLU A 160 -59.27 -10.21 -69.84
C GLU A 160 -58.96 -9.15 -70.91
N THR A 161 -58.27 -9.56 -71.96
CA THR A 161 -57.75 -8.69 -73.02
C THR A 161 -58.06 -9.28 -74.39
N VAL A 162 -58.23 -8.42 -75.41
CA VAL A 162 -58.26 -8.88 -76.79
C VAL A 162 -56.84 -8.96 -77.39
N CYS A 163 -56.68 -9.68 -78.50
CA CYS A 163 -55.39 -9.80 -79.17
C CYS A 163 -54.80 -8.41 -79.49
N GLY A 164 -53.53 -8.19 -79.15
CA GLY A 164 -52.84 -6.90 -79.29
C GLY A 164 -52.88 -6.00 -78.04
N GLU A 165 -53.75 -6.30 -77.07
CA GLU A 165 -53.76 -5.62 -75.77
C GLU A 165 -52.79 -6.26 -74.78
N ASN A 166 -52.19 -5.43 -73.93
CA ASN A 166 -51.27 -5.83 -72.88
C ASN A 166 -51.53 -5.00 -71.61
N ILE A 167 -51.28 -5.60 -70.44
CA ILE A 167 -51.43 -4.94 -69.14
C ILE A 167 -50.07 -4.46 -68.63
N PHE A 168 -50.06 -3.24 -68.10
CA PHE A 168 -48.91 -2.61 -67.47
C PHE A 168 -49.32 -2.03 -66.11
N ILE A 169 -48.35 -1.77 -65.23
CA ILE A 169 -48.52 -1.12 -63.93
C ILE A 169 -47.66 0.14 -63.84
N THR A 170 -48.21 1.20 -63.25
CA THR A 170 -47.49 2.43 -62.92
C THR A 170 -48.03 3.01 -61.61
N GLY A 171 -47.26 3.85 -60.92
CA GLY A 171 -47.56 4.26 -59.55
C GLY A 171 -46.60 5.31 -58.98
N SER A 172 -46.77 5.68 -57.71
CA SER A 172 -46.18 6.88 -57.11
C SER A 172 -44.66 6.84 -56.90
N ILE A 173 -44.06 5.65 -56.79
CA ILE A 173 -42.63 5.45 -56.49
C ILE A 173 -41.79 5.17 -57.76
N ASP A 174 -40.46 5.27 -57.64
CA ASP A 174 -39.52 5.08 -58.76
C ASP A 174 -39.63 3.71 -59.43
N GLN A 175 -39.77 2.66 -58.62
CA GLN A 175 -39.94 1.28 -59.08
C GLN A 175 -41.21 1.12 -59.93
N LEU A 176 -42.24 1.92 -59.60
CA LEU A 176 -43.51 2.02 -60.31
C LEU A 176 -43.56 3.23 -61.27
N LYS A 177 -42.41 3.84 -61.56
CA LYS A 177 -42.23 4.78 -62.67
C LYS A 177 -42.99 6.11 -62.53
N ARG A 178 -43.30 6.54 -61.30
CA ARG A 178 -43.86 7.86 -60.96
C ARG A 178 -45.06 8.25 -61.84
N TRP A 179 -46.04 7.35 -61.93
CA TRP A 179 -47.27 7.50 -62.71
C TRP A 179 -47.06 7.69 -64.22
N SER A 180 -45.87 7.40 -64.75
CA SER A 180 -45.59 7.49 -66.19
C SER A 180 -46.27 6.36 -66.93
N PRO A 181 -47.22 6.63 -67.86
CA PRO A 181 -47.82 5.59 -68.69
C PRO A 181 -46.83 5.12 -69.75
N LYS A 182 -45.98 6.03 -70.24
CA LYS A 182 -44.95 5.72 -71.25
C LYS A 182 -43.99 4.65 -70.73
N ASN A 183 -43.48 4.83 -69.51
CA ASN A 183 -42.47 3.96 -68.91
C ASN A 183 -43.07 2.87 -68.00
N ALA A 184 -44.39 2.72 -67.96
CA ALA A 184 -45.07 1.72 -67.12
C ALA A 184 -44.50 0.32 -67.31
N VAL A 185 -44.50 -0.47 -66.24
CA VAL A 185 -43.89 -1.80 -66.23
C VAL A 185 -44.86 -2.82 -66.83
N ALA A 186 -44.41 -3.61 -67.80
CA ALA A 186 -45.23 -4.65 -68.43
C ALA A 186 -45.45 -5.82 -67.48
N LEU A 187 -46.66 -6.37 -67.47
CA LEU A 187 -46.96 -7.61 -66.77
C LEU A 187 -46.87 -8.80 -67.74
N SER A 188 -46.51 -9.97 -67.21
CA SER A 188 -46.45 -11.21 -67.96
C SER A 188 -47.83 -11.87 -68.04
N PRO A 189 -48.30 -12.28 -69.23
CA PRO A 189 -49.54 -13.04 -69.40
C PRO A 189 -49.37 -14.55 -69.22
N ARG A 190 -48.24 -15.03 -68.67
CA ARG A 190 -47.94 -16.47 -68.57
C ARG A 190 -49.05 -17.29 -67.90
N ASN A 191 -49.79 -16.68 -66.97
CA ASN A 191 -50.88 -17.30 -66.23
C ASN A 191 -52.26 -16.73 -66.62
N TYR A 192 -52.42 -16.28 -67.89
CA TYR A 192 -53.63 -15.64 -68.38
C TYR A 192 -54.92 -16.41 -67.97
N PRO A 193 -55.96 -15.72 -67.46
CA PRO A 193 -56.19 -14.26 -67.45
C PRO A 193 -55.52 -13.49 -66.30
N ILE A 194 -54.61 -14.12 -65.54
CA ILE A 194 -53.81 -13.45 -64.53
C ILE A 194 -52.52 -12.92 -65.15
N TRP A 195 -52.33 -11.61 -65.02
CA TRP A 195 -51.13 -10.90 -65.41
C TRP A 195 -50.25 -10.69 -64.17
N THR A 196 -48.96 -11.01 -64.28
CA THR A 196 -48.05 -11.01 -63.12
C THR A 196 -46.78 -10.20 -63.37
N VAL A 197 -46.33 -9.44 -62.37
CA VAL A 197 -44.97 -8.87 -62.30
C VAL A 197 -44.46 -8.90 -60.87
N THR A 198 -43.16 -9.15 -60.67
CA THR A 198 -42.52 -9.02 -59.36
C THR A 198 -41.53 -7.86 -59.40
N LEU A 199 -41.65 -6.95 -58.44
CA LEU A 199 -40.83 -5.76 -58.34
C LEU A 199 -40.10 -5.70 -56.99
N SER A 200 -38.86 -5.25 -57.02
CA SER A 200 -38.07 -4.95 -55.83
C SER A 200 -38.47 -3.57 -55.30
N ILE A 201 -39.33 -3.52 -54.28
CA ILE A 201 -39.91 -2.31 -53.70
C ILE A 201 -39.18 -1.97 -52.38
N PRO A 202 -38.85 -0.70 -52.09
CA PRO A 202 -38.28 -0.33 -50.80
C PRO A 202 -39.15 -0.84 -49.64
N ALA A 203 -38.56 -1.42 -48.60
CA ALA A 203 -39.30 -1.91 -47.44
C ALA A 203 -40.05 -0.78 -46.71
N ARG A 204 -41.11 -1.12 -45.97
CA ARG A 204 -41.89 -0.18 -45.13
C ARG A 204 -42.37 1.08 -45.86
N THR A 205 -42.58 0.98 -47.16
CA THR A 205 -42.91 2.13 -48.02
C THR A 205 -44.37 2.04 -48.41
N ARG A 206 -45.12 3.10 -48.10
CA ARG A 206 -46.48 3.28 -48.61
C ARG A 206 -46.40 3.82 -50.03
N PHE A 207 -47.11 3.19 -50.95
CA PHE A 207 -47.18 3.62 -52.34
C PHE A 207 -48.59 3.40 -52.91
N GLU A 208 -48.83 4.05 -54.04
CA GLU A 208 -50.06 3.93 -54.81
C GLU A 208 -49.74 3.50 -56.23
N TYR A 209 -50.66 2.80 -56.87
CA TYR A 209 -50.50 2.28 -58.22
C TYR A 209 -51.84 2.08 -58.92
N LYS A 210 -51.77 1.93 -60.25
CA LYS A 210 -52.87 1.48 -61.10
C LYS A 210 -52.36 0.60 -62.23
N TYR A 211 -53.25 -0.23 -62.73
CA TYR A 211 -53.04 -0.92 -63.98
C TYR A 211 -53.47 -0.06 -65.17
N ILE A 212 -52.74 -0.19 -66.28
CA ILE A 212 -53.08 0.44 -67.56
C ILE A 212 -53.10 -0.61 -68.66
N ARG A 213 -54.04 -0.44 -69.58
CA ARG A 213 -54.18 -1.27 -70.77
C ARG A 213 -53.61 -0.53 -71.96
N LYS A 214 -52.71 -1.19 -72.69
CA LYS A 214 -52.15 -0.66 -73.93
C LYS A 214 -52.46 -1.57 -75.10
N PHE A 215 -52.73 -0.98 -76.25
CA PHE A 215 -52.88 -1.71 -77.52
C PHE A 215 -51.82 -1.21 -78.48
N ASN A 216 -51.00 -2.12 -79.02
CA ASN A 216 -49.84 -1.79 -79.86
C ASN A 216 -48.91 -0.72 -79.25
N GLY A 217 -48.74 -0.75 -77.92
CA GLY A 217 -47.87 0.17 -77.19
C GLY A 217 -48.50 1.52 -76.81
N GLU A 218 -49.69 1.84 -77.32
CA GLU A 218 -50.42 3.06 -76.98
C GLU A 218 -51.36 2.86 -75.79
N LEU A 219 -51.38 3.82 -74.87
CA LEU A 219 -52.33 3.83 -73.75
C LEU A 219 -53.78 3.87 -74.27
N LYS A 220 -54.58 2.88 -73.90
CA LYS A 220 -56.01 2.84 -74.22
C LYS A 220 -56.88 3.16 -73.03
N ARG A 221 -56.56 2.62 -71.86
CA ARG A 221 -57.39 2.80 -70.66
C ARG A 221 -56.58 2.66 -69.38
N TRP A 222 -56.92 3.48 -68.39
CA TRP A 222 -56.52 3.29 -66.99
C TRP A 222 -57.57 2.48 -66.25
N GLU A 223 -57.15 1.75 -65.23
CA GLU A 223 -58.06 1.23 -64.21
C GLU A 223 -58.88 2.35 -63.57
N SER A 224 -60.14 2.05 -63.25
CA SER A 224 -61.08 2.98 -62.62
C SER A 224 -60.58 3.46 -61.24
N ASP A 225 -61.02 4.66 -60.82
CA ASP A 225 -60.73 5.19 -59.48
C ASP A 225 -61.40 4.37 -58.36
N PRO A 226 -60.87 4.38 -57.12
CA PRO A 226 -59.65 5.08 -56.67
C PRO A 226 -58.36 4.31 -56.99
N ASN A 227 -57.21 4.97 -56.87
CA ASN A 227 -55.89 4.32 -56.91
C ASN A 227 -55.84 3.11 -55.94
N CYS A 228 -55.16 2.04 -56.35
CA CYS A 228 -54.76 1.00 -55.41
C CYS A 228 -53.65 1.54 -54.49
N SER A 229 -53.68 1.18 -53.20
CA SER A 229 -52.65 1.59 -52.24
C SER A 229 -52.15 0.39 -51.46
N TYR A 230 -50.86 0.35 -51.18
CA TYR A 230 -50.23 -0.72 -50.42
C TYR A 230 -49.04 -0.19 -49.62
N SER A 231 -48.73 -0.86 -48.50
CA SER A 231 -47.52 -0.62 -47.72
C SER A 231 -46.66 -1.87 -47.77
N SER A 232 -45.47 -1.76 -48.36
CA SER A 232 -44.55 -2.89 -48.43
C SER A 232 -44.17 -3.38 -47.02
N PRO A 233 -44.00 -4.70 -46.82
CA PRO A 233 -43.59 -5.23 -45.53
C PRO A 233 -42.18 -4.76 -45.14
N ALA A 234 -41.80 -5.02 -43.89
CA ALA A 234 -40.48 -4.71 -43.38
C ALA A 234 -39.36 -5.60 -43.97
N SER A 235 -39.70 -6.81 -44.40
CA SER A 235 -38.77 -7.78 -44.98
C SER A 235 -39.54 -8.86 -45.76
N GLY A 236 -38.83 -9.66 -46.54
CA GLY A 236 -39.38 -10.84 -47.21
C GLY A 236 -40.06 -10.55 -48.55
N ILE A 237 -41.13 -11.29 -48.82
CA ILE A 237 -41.87 -11.28 -50.09
C ILE A 237 -43.34 -11.00 -49.78
N ALA A 238 -43.99 -10.19 -50.62
CA ALA A 238 -45.43 -9.97 -50.59
C ALA A 238 -46.07 -10.31 -51.93
N THR A 239 -47.33 -10.72 -51.90
CA THR A 239 -48.14 -10.91 -53.11
C THR A 239 -49.44 -10.14 -52.97
N ILE A 240 -49.78 -9.39 -54.01
CA ILE A 240 -51.00 -8.62 -54.11
C ILE A 240 -51.81 -9.22 -55.26
N ASN A 241 -53.08 -9.52 -55.00
CA ASN A 241 -53.99 -10.11 -55.98
C ASN A 241 -55.16 -9.15 -56.21
N ASP A 242 -55.20 -8.55 -57.38
CA ASP A 242 -56.21 -7.59 -57.81
C ASP A 242 -57.10 -8.18 -58.91
N ILE A 243 -58.26 -7.54 -59.08
CA ILE A 243 -59.14 -7.74 -60.22
C ILE A 243 -59.29 -6.37 -60.88
N TRP A 244 -59.10 -6.33 -62.20
CA TRP A 244 -59.23 -5.10 -62.97
C TRP A 244 -60.60 -4.45 -62.75
N ARG A 245 -60.61 -3.14 -62.48
CA ARG A 245 -61.83 -2.33 -62.28
C ARG A 245 -62.24 -1.49 -63.48
#